data_AF-A0A2J7ZN95-F1
#
_entry.id   AF-A0A2J7ZN95-F1
#
_cell.length_a   1.000
_cell.length_b   1.000
_cell.length_c   1.000
_cell.angle_alpha   90.00
_cell.angle_beta   90.00
_cell.angle_gamma   90.00
#
_symmetry.space_group_name_H-M   'P 1'
#
loop_
_entity.id
_entity.type
_entity.pdbx_description
1 polymer ?
#
loop_
_entity_poly.entity_id
_entity_poly.type
_entity_poly.pdbx_seq_one_letter_code
_entity_poly.pdbx_strand_id
1 'polypeptide(L)'
;MATRLAVALVLASLICLQGADARKAMLILGVMAAHAFGEGSGVGVSFSGPRGWAQGLLVTIAIGLHNIPEGMAVATIMVARGTPPRTALFWTLASALPQGLVAVPAYMFVETFSELLPIALGFAAGCMIWIVFAELIPDALETAEHSHVATAATLSAAA
;
A
#
# COMPACT_ATOMS: atom_id res chain seq x y z
N MET A 1 8.67 24.06 -9.94
CA MET A 1 7.32 24.40 -10.43
C MET A 1 6.42 23.16 -10.52
N ALA A 2 6.90 22.05 -11.12
CA ALA A 2 6.19 20.77 -11.17
C ALA A 2 5.82 20.18 -9.79
N THR A 3 6.71 20.26 -8.79
CA THR A 3 6.45 19.77 -7.42
C THR A 3 5.34 20.54 -6.71
N ARG A 4 5.24 21.85 -6.93
CA ARG A 4 4.16 22.68 -6.37
C ARG A 4 2.83 22.41 -7.05
N LEU A 5 2.84 22.12 -8.35
CA LEU A 5 1.64 21.77 -9.11
C LEU A 5 1.14 20.37 -8.73
N ALA A 6 2.04 19.41 -8.52
CA ALA A 6 1.73 18.08 -8.02
C ALA A 6 1.13 18.15 -6.61
N VAL A 7 1.76 18.87 -5.68
CA VAL A 7 1.23 19.08 -4.31
C VAL A 7 -0.09 19.86 -4.33
N ALA A 8 -0.27 20.81 -5.26
CA ALA A 8 -1.53 21.54 -5.41
C ALA A 8 -2.65 20.66 -6.00
N LEU A 9 -2.35 19.77 -6.95
CA LEU A 9 -3.30 18.78 -7.49
C LEU A 9 -3.63 17.68 -6.47
N VAL A 10 -2.64 17.31 -5.65
CA VAL A 10 -2.76 16.41 -4.49
C VAL A 10 -3.76 17.00 -3.49
N LEU A 11 -3.54 18.25 -3.08
CA LEU A 11 -4.45 18.95 -2.18
C LEU A 11 -5.81 19.19 -2.85
N ALA A 12 -5.84 19.46 -4.16
CA ALA A 12 -7.05 19.77 -4.91
C ALA A 12 -8.02 18.60 -5.07
N SER A 13 -7.52 17.36 -5.10
CA SER A 13 -8.34 16.16 -5.23
C SER A 13 -8.81 15.61 -3.87
N LEU A 14 -8.13 15.98 -2.79
CA LEU A 14 -8.61 15.83 -1.42
C LEU A 14 -9.66 16.91 -1.03
N ILE A 15 -9.92 17.92 -1.88
CA ILE A 15 -10.92 18.99 -1.62
C ILE A 15 -12.34 18.43 -1.40
N CYS A 16 -12.67 17.25 -1.94
CA CYS A 16 -13.96 16.59 -1.66
C CYS A 16 -14.07 16.06 -0.22
N LEU A 17 -12.95 15.87 0.48
CA LEU A 17 -12.90 15.40 1.86
C LEU A 17 -12.63 16.61 2.77
N GLN A 18 -13.41 16.76 3.83
CA GLN A 18 -13.19 17.80 4.84
C GLN A 18 -12.99 17.19 6.23
N GLY A 19 -12.19 17.87 7.07
CA GLY A 19 -12.02 17.48 8.48
C GLY A 19 -11.31 16.13 8.68
N ALA A 20 -11.95 15.22 9.40
CA ALA A 20 -11.36 13.95 9.83
C ALA A 20 -11.12 12.96 8.69
N ASP A 21 -11.97 12.96 7.66
CA ASP A 21 -11.87 12.03 6.53
C ASP A 21 -10.66 12.32 5.63
N ALA A 22 -10.35 13.61 5.42
CA ALA A 22 -9.15 14.01 4.68
C ALA A 22 -7.88 13.58 5.42
N ARG A 23 -7.85 13.70 6.76
CA ARG A 23 -6.71 13.26 7.57
C ARG A 23 -6.52 11.74 7.48
N LYS A 24 -7.59 10.97 7.62
CA LYS A 24 -7.52 9.50 7.51
C LYS A 24 -7.12 9.05 6.11
N ALA A 25 -7.67 9.64 5.06
CA ALA A 25 -7.27 9.34 3.68
C ALA A 25 -5.78 9.62 3.43
N MET A 26 -5.26 10.74 3.94
CA MET A 26 -3.82 11.04 3.86
C MET A 26 -2.97 10.05 4.65
N LEU A 27 -3.42 9.62 5.84
CA LEU A 27 -2.72 8.61 6.64
C LEU A 27 -2.68 7.27 5.91
N ILE A 28 -3.80 6.82 5.35
CA ILE A 28 -3.87 5.59 4.56
C ILE A 28 -2.90 5.69 3.37
N LEU A 29 -3.01 6.72 2.54
CA LEU A 29 -2.14 6.88 1.36
C LEU A 29 -0.65 6.97 1.72
N GLY A 30 -0.32 7.65 2.83
CA GLY A 30 1.05 7.76 3.31
C GLY A 30 1.60 6.42 3.82
N VAL A 31 0.79 5.68 4.56
CA VAL A 31 1.14 4.33 5.04
C VAL A 31 1.30 3.36 3.87
N MET A 32 0.40 3.39 2.89
CA MET A 32 0.51 2.57 1.69
C MET A 32 1.75 2.91 0.85
N ALA A 33 2.11 4.19 0.76
CA ALA A 33 3.35 4.59 0.08
C ALA A 33 4.60 4.03 0.77
N ALA A 34 4.60 3.99 2.11
CA ALA A 34 5.69 3.39 2.87
C ALA A 34 5.71 1.85 2.76
N HIS A 35 4.54 1.22 2.68
CA HIS A 35 4.42 -0.21 2.38
C HIS A 35 5.02 -0.55 1.02
N ALA A 36 4.59 0.17 -0.03
CA ALA A 36 5.07 0.05 -1.41
C ALA A 36 6.60 0.25 -1.52
N PHE A 37 7.19 1.11 -0.69
CA PHE A 37 8.65 1.25 -0.59
C PHE A 37 9.34 -0.05 -0.16
N GLY A 38 8.80 -0.71 0.88
CA GLY A 38 9.33 -1.98 1.39
C GLY A 38 9.20 -3.09 0.35
N GLU A 39 8.05 -3.17 -0.32
CA GLU A 39 7.83 -4.13 -1.41
C GLU A 39 8.78 -3.90 -2.58
N GLY A 40 8.94 -2.64 -3.01
CA GLY A 40 9.85 -2.27 -4.09
C GLY A 40 11.29 -2.64 -3.77
N SER A 41 11.69 -2.42 -2.52
CA SER A 41 13.00 -2.86 -2.01
C SER A 41 13.16 -4.38 -2.12
N GLY A 42 12.14 -5.14 -1.73
CA GLY A 42 12.12 -6.60 -1.83
C GLY A 42 12.19 -7.10 -3.26
N VAL A 43 11.45 -6.48 -4.18
CA VAL A 43 11.53 -6.76 -5.63
C VAL A 43 12.95 -6.53 -6.12
N GLY A 44 13.54 -5.36 -5.88
CA GLY A 44 14.90 -5.05 -6.34
C GLY A 44 15.97 -6.01 -5.81
N VAL A 45 15.95 -6.29 -4.50
CA VAL A 45 16.89 -7.22 -3.86
C VAL A 45 16.72 -8.65 -4.39
N SER A 46 15.50 -9.06 -4.73
CA SER A 46 15.23 -10.42 -5.22
C SER A 46 15.84 -10.75 -6.58
N PHE A 47 16.22 -9.72 -7.37
CA PHE A 47 16.95 -9.90 -8.63
C PHE A 47 18.46 -10.09 -8.46
N SER A 48 18.96 -10.10 -7.22
CA SER A 48 20.38 -10.27 -6.92
C SER A 48 20.83 -11.73 -6.83
N GLY A 49 22.14 -11.95 -6.88
CA GLY A 49 22.75 -13.27 -6.68
C GLY A 49 22.64 -14.25 -7.87
N PRO A 50 23.09 -15.51 -7.68
CA PRO A 50 23.27 -16.48 -8.77
C PRO A 50 21.97 -16.91 -9.48
N ARG A 51 20.82 -16.75 -8.82
CA ARG A 51 19.49 -17.08 -9.34
C ARG A 51 18.59 -15.85 -9.51
N GLY A 52 19.20 -14.66 -9.60
CA GLY A 52 18.49 -13.38 -9.57
C GLY A 52 17.33 -13.28 -10.55
N TRP A 53 17.48 -13.77 -11.79
CA TRP A 53 16.37 -13.73 -12.76
C TRP A 53 15.16 -14.58 -12.34
N ALA A 54 15.39 -15.84 -11.96
CA ALA A 54 14.31 -16.75 -11.59
C ALA A 54 13.65 -16.36 -10.26
N GLN A 55 14.46 -15.98 -9.26
CA GLN A 55 13.98 -15.52 -7.97
C GLN A 55 13.23 -14.20 -8.10
N GLY A 56 13.82 -13.24 -8.82
CA GLY A 56 13.24 -11.92 -9.02
C GLY A 56 11.91 -11.97 -9.78
N LEU A 57 11.81 -12.80 -10.81
CA LEU A 57 10.56 -13.00 -11.54
C LEU A 57 9.47 -13.59 -10.64
N LEU A 58 9.81 -14.60 -9.83
CA LEU A 58 8.88 -15.23 -8.89
C LEU A 58 8.37 -14.20 -7.87
N VAL A 59 9.27 -13.42 -7.25
CA VAL A 59 8.91 -12.40 -6.27
C VAL A 59 8.08 -11.28 -6.89
N THR A 60 8.45 -10.82 -8.10
CA THR A 60 7.70 -9.78 -8.82
C THR A 60 6.27 -10.23 -9.13
N ILE A 61 6.08 -11.46 -9.59
CA ILE A 61 4.75 -12.00 -9.86
C ILE A 61 3.95 -12.15 -8.56
N ALA A 62 4.58 -12.66 -7.50
CA ALA A 62 3.94 -12.86 -6.20
C ALA A 62 3.46 -11.52 -5.61
N ILE A 63 4.31 -10.50 -5.58
CA ILE A 63 3.97 -9.16 -5.11
C ILE A 63 2.95 -8.51 -6.06
N GLY A 64 3.10 -8.65 -7.38
CA GLY A 64 2.11 -8.13 -8.33
C GLY A 64 0.69 -8.68 -8.11
N LEU A 65 0.58 -9.95 -7.74
CA LEU A 65 -0.71 -10.57 -7.37
C LEU A 65 -1.23 -10.08 -6.01
N HIS A 66 -0.33 -9.85 -5.04
CA HIS A 66 -0.67 -9.29 -3.73
C HIS A 66 -1.26 -7.87 -3.84
N ASN A 67 -0.74 -7.07 -4.77
CA ASN A 67 -1.07 -5.65 -4.88
C ASN A 67 -2.46 -5.42 -5.48
N ILE A 68 -3.07 -6.44 -6.11
CA ILE A 68 -4.43 -6.36 -6.63
C ILE A 68 -5.45 -6.24 -5.47
N PRO A 69 -5.53 -7.20 -4.52
CA PRO A 69 -6.35 -7.07 -3.32
C PRO A 69 -6.05 -5.79 -2.51
N GLU A 70 -4.78 -5.45 -2.34
CA GLU A 70 -4.36 -4.29 -1.56
C GLU A 70 -4.86 -2.98 -2.19
N GLY A 71 -4.63 -2.80 -3.48
CA GLY A 71 -5.09 -1.62 -4.21
C GLY A 71 -6.61 -1.50 -4.21
N MET A 72 -7.33 -2.62 -4.33
CA MET A 72 -8.79 -2.64 -4.21
C MET A 72 -9.25 -2.16 -2.83
N ALA A 73 -8.64 -2.65 -1.75
CA ALA A 73 -8.99 -2.26 -0.38
C ALA A 73 -8.80 -0.75 -0.13
N VAL A 74 -7.69 -0.18 -0.59
CA VAL A 74 -7.42 1.27 -0.46
C VAL A 74 -8.43 2.09 -1.26
N ALA A 75 -8.71 1.68 -2.50
CA ALA A 75 -9.66 2.39 -3.36
C ALA A 75 -11.08 2.36 -2.77
N THR A 76 -11.52 1.22 -2.23
CA THR A 76 -12.86 1.10 -1.62
C THR A 76 -13.01 1.96 -0.37
N ILE A 77 -11.99 2.00 0.52
CA ILE A 77 -12.03 2.88 1.71
C ILE A 77 -12.13 4.35 1.28
N MET A 78 -11.37 4.75 0.26
CA MET A 78 -11.40 6.13 -0.23
C MET A 78 -12.77 6.51 -0.82
N VAL A 79 -13.40 5.58 -1.56
CA VAL A 79 -14.73 5.79 -2.14
C VAL A 79 -15.81 5.84 -1.06
N ALA A 80 -15.74 4.95 -0.06
CA ALA A 80 -16.67 4.94 1.08
C ALA A 80 -16.68 6.29 1.82
N ARG A 81 -15.53 6.97 1.86
CA ARG A 81 -15.35 8.29 2.48
C ARG A 81 -15.76 9.47 1.61
N GLY A 82 -16.28 9.23 0.40
CA GLY A 82 -16.76 10.28 -0.50
C GLY A 82 -15.77 10.71 -1.58
N THR A 83 -14.65 10.01 -1.76
CA THR A 83 -13.76 10.27 -2.91
C THR A 83 -14.37 9.68 -4.18
N PRO A 84 -14.47 10.44 -5.28
CA PRO A 84 -14.99 9.88 -6.53
C PRO A 84 -14.09 8.74 -7.04
N PRO A 85 -14.65 7.65 -7.62
CA PRO A 85 -13.89 6.43 -7.97
C PRO A 85 -12.66 6.66 -8.84
N ARG A 86 -12.74 7.55 -9.84
CA ARG A 86 -11.60 7.91 -10.69
C ARG A 86 -10.43 8.52 -9.92
N THR A 87 -10.74 9.29 -8.88
CA THR A 87 -9.77 9.98 -8.05
C THR A 87 -9.20 9.01 -7.04
N ALA A 88 -10.03 8.12 -6.46
CA ALA A 88 -9.56 7.03 -5.62
C ALA A 88 -8.59 6.11 -6.38
N LEU A 89 -8.93 5.70 -7.61
CA LEU A 89 -8.04 4.91 -8.46
C LEU A 89 -6.70 5.61 -8.70
N PHE A 90 -6.73 6.90 -9.08
CA PHE A 90 -5.50 7.67 -9.27
C PHE A 90 -4.62 7.67 -8.01
N TRP A 91 -5.24 7.87 -6.85
CA TRP A 91 -4.54 7.92 -5.57
C TRP A 91 -3.94 6.58 -5.15
N THR A 92 -4.69 5.50 -5.32
CA THR A 92 -4.18 4.14 -5.10
C THR A 92 -2.96 3.85 -5.99
N LEU A 93 -3.02 4.22 -7.28
CA LEU A 93 -1.89 4.05 -8.19
C LEU A 93 -0.72 4.96 -7.80
N ALA A 94 -1.00 6.19 -7.37
CA ALA A 94 0.03 7.12 -6.91
C ALA A 94 0.75 6.61 -5.65
N SER A 95 0.03 5.98 -4.70
CA SER A 95 0.65 5.35 -3.53
C SER A 95 1.50 4.13 -3.86
N ALA A 96 1.30 3.49 -5.01
CA ALA A 96 2.13 2.37 -5.47
C ALA A 96 3.40 2.81 -6.25
N LEU A 97 3.50 4.09 -6.64
CA LEU A 97 4.68 4.61 -7.37
C LEU A 97 6.03 4.34 -6.67
N PRO A 98 6.16 4.46 -5.33
CA PRO A 98 7.41 4.17 -4.63
C PRO A 98 7.95 2.77 -4.94
N GLN A 99 7.09 1.77 -5.13
CA GLN A 99 7.50 0.40 -5.40
C GLN A 99 8.36 0.28 -6.66
N GLY A 100 7.88 0.82 -7.78
CA GLY A 100 8.63 0.81 -9.04
C GLY A 100 9.87 1.70 -9.00
N LEU A 101 9.78 2.84 -8.32
CA LEU A 101 10.90 3.78 -8.19
C LEU A 101 12.05 3.24 -7.33
N VAL A 102 11.73 2.43 -6.31
CA VAL A 102 12.71 1.90 -5.34
C VAL A 102 13.31 0.59 -5.81
N ALA A 103 12.62 -0.21 -6.63
CA ALA A 103 13.12 -1.49 -7.11
C ALA A 103 14.48 -1.40 -7.83
N VAL A 104 14.68 -0.38 -8.68
CA VAL A 104 15.95 -0.22 -9.40
C VAL A 104 17.10 0.19 -8.47
N PRO A 105 16.97 1.24 -7.63
CA PRO A 105 17.96 1.54 -6.59
C PRO A 105 18.24 0.36 -5.65
N ALA A 106 17.21 -0.39 -5.25
CA ALA A 106 17.37 -1.53 -4.36
C ALA A 106 18.20 -2.66 -4.98
N TYR A 107 18.05 -2.88 -6.29
CA TYR A 107 18.93 -3.77 -7.04
C TYR A 107 20.37 -3.23 -7.13
N MET A 108 20.55 -1.94 -7.40
CA MET A 108 21.88 -1.31 -7.52
C MET A 108 22.65 -1.29 -6.19
N PHE A 109 21.96 -1.17 -5.06
CA PHE A 109 22.53 -1.05 -3.71
C PHE A 109 22.10 -2.23 -2.82
N VAL A 110 22.19 -3.45 -3.37
CA VAL A 110 21.70 -4.69 -2.73
C VAL A 110 22.19 -4.87 -1.30
N GLU A 111 23.46 -4.63 -0.99
CA GLU A 111 24.00 -4.82 0.36
C GLU A 111 23.25 -3.95 1.39
N THR A 112 23.12 -2.66 1.08
CA THR A 112 22.40 -1.70 1.94
C THR A 112 20.92 -2.05 2.09
N PHE A 113 20.24 -2.38 0.98
CA PHE A 113 18.81 -2.69 1.02
C PHE A 113 18.53 -4.05 1.67
N SER A 114 19.42 -5.02 1.56
CA SER A 114 19.29 -6.33 2.22
C SER A 114 19.38 -6.21 3.74
N GLU A 115 20.24 -5.33 4.25
CA GLU A 115 20.35 -5.05 5.68
C GLU A 115 19.16 -4.24 6.22
N LEU A 116 18.62 -3.33 5.41
CA LEU A 116 17.45 -2.53 5.76
C LEU A 116 16.12 -3.30 5.63
N LEU A 117 16.09 -4.35 4.80
CA LEU A 117 14.86 -5.07 4.44
C LEU A 117 14.09 -5.60 5.65
N PRO A 118 14.71 -6.27 6.65
CA PRO A 118 13.98 -6.77 7.81
C PRO A 118 13.30 -5.65 8.60
N ILE A 119 13.95 -4.50 8.71
CA ILE A 119 13.41 -3.32 9.42
C ILE A 119 12.26 -2.72 8.61
N ALA A 120 12.44 -2.55 7.30
CA ALA A 120 11.41 -2.03 6.40
C ALA A 120 10.17 -2.92 6.36
N LEU A 121 10.35 -4.25 6.26
CA LEU A 121 9.26 -5.23 6.29
C LEU A 121 8.58 -5.30 7.66
N GLY A 122 9.33 -5.19 8.76
CA GLY A 122 8.75 -5.12 10.10
C GLY A 122 7.87 -3.88 10.29
N PHE A 123 8.34 -2.72 9.79
CA PHE A 123 7.55 -1.49 9.77
C PHE A 123 6.31 -1.63 8.87
N ALA A 124 6.47 -2.20 7.68
CA ALA A 124 5.38 -2.46 6.73
C ALA A 124 4.32 -3.40 7.33
N ALA A 125 4.73 -4.45 8.05
CA ALA A 125 3.82 -5.35 8.76
C ALA A 125 3.03 -4.61 9.84
N GLY A 126 3.70 -3.78 10.65
CA GLY A 126 3.03 -2.94 11.66
C GLY A 126 2.02 -1.97 11.05
N CYS A 127 2.36 -1.37 9.91
CA CYS A 127 1.48 -0.51 9.13
C CYS A 127 0.21 -1.24 8.67
N MET A 128 0.35 -2.44 8.12
CA MET A 128 -0.78 -3.24 7.65
C MET A 128 -1.67 -3.70 8.80
N ILE A 129 -1.09 -4.11 9.93
CA ILE A 129 -1.84 -4.41 11.14
C ILE A 129 -2.67 -3.19 11.57
N TRP A 130 -2.05 -2.00 11.63
CA TRP A 130 -2.76 -0.78 11.99
C TRP A 130 -3.90 -0.47 11.01
N ILE A 131 -3.68 -0.53 9.70
CA ILE A 131 -4.73 -0.30 8.69
C ILE A 131 -5.89 -1.28 8.88
N VAL A 132 -5.60 -2.56 9.13
CA VAL A 132 -6.63 -3.58 9.34
C VAL A 132 -7.51 -3.26 10.55
N PHE A 133 -6.91 -2.97 11.70
CA PHE A 133 -7.67 -2.75 12.93
C PHE A 133 -8.28 -1.35 13.07
N ALA A 134 -7.59 -0.32 12.56
CA ALA A 134 -8.03 1.07 12.71
C ALA A 134 -9.01 1.51 11.61
N GLU A 135 -8.95 0.88 10.43
CA GLU A 135 -9.69 1.33 9.26
C GLU A 135 -10.53 0.21 8.63
N LEU A 136 -9.94 -0.93 8.21
CA LEU A 136 -10.69 -1.96 7.46
C LEU A 136 -11.76 -2.67 8.28
N ILE A 137 -11.44 -3.16 9.48
CA ILE A 137 -12.41 -3.86 10.33
C ILE A 137 -13.55 -2.92 10.76
N PRO A 138 -13.29 -1.69 11.26
CA PRO A 138 -14.36 -0.75 11.58
C PRO A 138 -15.26 -0.43 10.38
N ASP A 139 -14.69 -0.15 9.22
CA ASP A 139 -15.43 0.16 7.98
C ASP A 139 -16.30 -1.04 7.53
N ALA A 140 -15.77 -2.26 7.64
CA ALA A 140 -16.53 -3.47 7.36
C ALA A 140 -17.68 -3.70 8.35
N LEU A 141 -17.51 -3.37 9.62
CA LEU A 141 -18.59 -3.51 10.64
C LEU A 141 -19.70 -2.47 10.46
N GLU A 142 -19.41 -1.32 9.85
CA GLU A 142 -20.41 -0.32 9.50
C GLU A 142 -21.24 -0.71 8.26
N THR A 143 -20.65 -1.48 7.34
CA THR A 143 -21.23 -1.79 6.02
C THR A 143 -21.73 -3.22 5.86
N ALA A 144 -21.31 -4.15 6.73
CA ALA A 144 -21.63 -5.56 6.65
C ALA A 144 -22.08 -6.16 8.00
N GLU A 145 -22.65 -7.37 7.95
CA GLU A 145 -23.11 -8.07 9.14
C GLU A 145 -21.91 -8.52 10.00
N HIS A 146 -22.00 -8.33 11.32
CA HIS A 146 -20.89 -8.57 12.25
C HIS A 146 -20.43 -10.03 12.25
N SER A 147 -21.36 -10.98 12.03
CA SER A 147 -21.08 -12.41 11.93
C SER A 147 -20.19 -12.74 10.72
N HIS A 148 -20.47 -12.13 9.56
CA HIS A 148 -19.69 -12.28 8.34
C HIS A 148 -18.29 -11.66 8.48
N VAL A 149 -18.20 -10.47 9.06
CA VAL A 149 -16.90 -9.80 9.30
C VAL A 149 -16.03 -10.63 10.25
N ALA A 150 -16.60 -11.12 11.36
CA ALA A 150 -15.88 -11.96 12.31
C ALA A 150 -15.41 -13.28 11.68
N THR A 151 -16.26 -13.92 10.87
CA THR A 151 -15.91 -15.17 10.18
C THR A 151 -14.79 -14.94 9.16
N ALA A 152 -14.91 -13.91 8.32
CA ALA A 152 -13.91 -13.58 7.31
C ALA A 152 -12.56 -13.20 7.95
N ALA A 153 -12.57 -12.37 8.99
CA ALA A 153 -11.37 -12.00 9.73
C ALA A 153 -10.69 -13.23 10.34
N THR A 154 -11.45 -14.11 11.01
CA THR A 154 -10.91 -15.31 11.64
C THR A 154 -10.31 -16.29 10.62
N LEU A 155 -11.01 -16.53 9.50
CA LEU A 155 -10.51 -17.38 8.43
C LEU A 155 -9.23 -16.81 7.80
N SER A 156 -9.18 -15.49 7.58
CA SER A 156 -8.01 -14.83 7.00
C SER A 156 -6.77 -14.85 7.90
N ALA A 157 -6.95 -14.83 9.23
CA ALA A 157 -5.86 -14.87 10.19
C ALA A 157 -5.36 -16.29 10.49
N ALA A 158 -6.17 -17.31 10.23
CA ALA A 158 -5.85 -18.71 10.49
C ALA A 158 -5.26 -19.47 9.29
N ALA A 159 -5.32 -18.87 8.08
CA ALA A 159 -4.78 -19.43 6.83
C ALA A 159 -3.30 -19.09 6.65
#